data_AF-A0A2V5YM14-F1
#
_entry.id   AF-A0A2V5YM14-F1
#
_cell.length_a   1.000
_cell.length_b   1.000
_cell.length_c   1.000
_cell.angle_alpha   90.00
_cell.angle_beta   90.00
_cell.angle_gamma   90.00
#
_symmetry.space_group_name_H-M   'P 1'
#
loop_
_entity.id
_entity.type
_entity.pdbx_description
1 polymer ?
#
loop_
_entity_poly.entity_id
_entity_poly.type
_entity_poly.pdbx_seq_one_letter_code
_entity_poly.pdbx_strand_id
1 'polypeptide(L)'
;MPALSKEDKLRLLTTILESRHADLREQNLNRQGKGHFHVSGMGHEALAAVSIQMEPDDYIVSYYRDRGLVLGRGMTTRQPGLE
;
A
#
# COMPACT_ATOMS: atom_id res chain seq x y z
N MET A 1 12.52 10.17 18.52
CA MET A 1 12.78 9.53 17.21
C MET A 1 13.63 10.46 16.38
N PRO A 2 14.64 9.96 15.65
CA PRO A 2 15.39 10.80 14.72
C PRO A 2 14.44 11.41 13.67
N ALA A 3 14.74 12.62 13.21
CA ALA A 3 13.96 13.25 12.16
C ALA A 3 14.10 12.45 10.86
N LEU A 4 12.99 12.23 10.14
CA LEU A 4 13.03 11.56 8.83
C LEU A 4 13.83 12.39 7.82
N SER A 5 14.66 11.71 7.03
CA SER A 5 15.36 12.32 5.91
C SER A 5 14.37 12.82 4.86
N LYS A 6 14.82 13.70 3.95
CA LYS A 6 13.99 14.15 2.82
C LYS A 6 13.57 12.97 1.92
N GLU A 7 14.47 12.02 1.74
CA GLU A 7 14.24 10.82 0.94
C GLU A 7 13.18 9.91 1.58
N ASP A 8 13.26 9.68 2.90
CA ASP A 8 12.26 8.88 3.62
C ASP A 8 10.88 9.51 3.56
N LYS A 9 10.79 10.84 3.72
CA LYS A 9 9.53 11.58 3.60
C LYS A 9 8.93 11.43 2.21
N LEU A 10 9.76 11.55 1.17
CA LEU A 10 9.31 11.41 -0.20
C LEU A 10 8.82 9.98 -0.45
N ARG A 11 9.62 8.97 -0.09
CA ARG A 11 9.28 7.55 -0.21
C ARG A 11 7.95 7.23 0.48
N LEU A 12 7.80 7.63 1.74
CA LEU A 12 6.58 7.40 2.51
C LEU A 12 5.37 8.08 1.86
N LEU A 13 5.50 9.34 1.45
CA LEU A 13 4.42 10.06 0.78
C LEU A 13 4.03 9.40 -0.54
N THR A 14 5.00 8.97 -1.36
CA THR A 14 4.73 8.31 -2.64
C THR A 14 4.02 6.98 -2.43
N THR A 15 4.42 6.17 -1.44
CA THR A 15 3.74 4.90 -1.12
C THR A 15 2.32 5.12 -0.61
N ILE A 16 2.09 6.13 0.24
CA ILE A 16 0.75 6.51 0.72
C ILE A 16 -0.16 6.89 -0.45
N LEU A 17 0.35 7.73 -1.38
CA LEU A 17 -0.40 8.15 -2.56
C LEU A 17 -0.67 6.98 -3.51
N GLU A 18 0.32 6.13 -3.75
CA GLU A 18 0.17 4.94 -4.59
C GLU A 18 -0.91 4.00 -4.02
N SER A 19 -0.90 3.73 -2.71
CA SER A 19 -1.93 2.95 -2.03
C SER A 19 -3.32 3.53 -2.28
N ARG A 20 -3.50 4.85 -2.13
CA ARG A 20 -4.79 5.53 -2.34
C ARG A 20 -5.23 5.48 -3.81
N HIS A 21 -4.33 5.76 -4.73
CA HIS A 21 -4.66 5.78 -6.16
C HIS A 21 -4.99 4.39 -6.71
N ALA A 22 -4.28 3.36 -6.25
CA ALA A 22 -4.58 1.98 -6.60
C ALA A 22 -5.97 1.56 -6.09
N ASP A 23 -6.29 1.89 -4.84
CA ASP A 23 -7.60 1.61 -4.25
C ASP A 23 -8.75 2.24 -5.05
N LEU A 24 -8.63 3.53 -5.38
CA LEU A 24 -9.61 4.22 -6.22
C LEU A 24 -9.71 3.62 -7.62
N ARG A 25 -8.60 3.15 -8.19
CA ARG A 25 -8.60 2.52 -9.51
C ARG A 25 -9.34 1.18 -9.47
N GLU A 26 -9.06 0.34 -8.49
CA GLU A 26 -9.74 -0.94 -8.29
C GLU A 26 -11.23 -0.76 -8.02
N GLN A 27 -11.60 0.22 -7.18
CA GLN A 27 -12.99 0.57 -6.94
C GLN A 27 -13.71 0.95 -8.24
N ASN A 28 -13.08 1.77 -9.09
CA ASN A 28 -13.62 2.15 -10.39
C ASN A 28 -13.76 0.95 -11.35
N LEU A 29 -12.78 0.04 -11.37
CA LEU A 29 -12.83 -1.16 -12.20
C LEU A 29 -13.94 -2.12 -11.74
N ASN A 30 -14.08 -2.32 -10.43
CA ASN A 30 -15.14 -3.16 -9.86
C ASN A 30 -16.53 -2.59 -10.21
N ARG A 31 -16.73 -1.27 -10.11
CA ARG A 31 -17.99 -0.61 -10.53
C ARG A 31 -18.28 -0.72 -12.04
N GLN A 32 -17.28 -0.97 -12.87
CA GLN A 32 -17.43 -1.24 -14.30
C GLN A 32 -17.66 -2.73 -14.62
N GLY A 33 -17.74 -3.59 -13.60
CA GLY A 33 -17.81 -5.05 -13.79
C GLY A 33 -16.48 -5.68 -14.25
N LYS A 34 -15.36 -4.97 -14.13
CA LYS A 34 -14.02 -5.40 -14.56
C LYS A 34 -13.17 -5.98 -13.43
N GLY A 35 -13.75 -6.19 -12.25
CA GLY A 35 -13.09 -6.83 -11.11
C GLY A 35 -14.10 -7.63 -10.30
N HIS A 36 -13.69 -8.78 -9.79
CA HIS A 36 -14.58 -9.72 -9.11
C HIS A 36 -15.07 -9.22 -7.74
N PHE A 37 -14.17 -8.60 -6.98
CA PHE A 37 -14.41 -8.11 -5.63
C PHE A 37 -13.42 -6.98 -5.32
N HIS A 38 -13.78 -6.07 -4.43
CA HIS A 38 -12.91 -4.99 -3.99
C HIS A 38 -13.16 -4.68 -2.51
N VAL A 39 -12.10 -4.71 -1.71
CA VAL A 39 -12.10 -4.27 -0.32
C VAL A 39 -11.14 -3.12 -0.19
N SER A 40 -11.69 -1.98 0.22
CA SER A 40 -10.92 -0.76 0.28
C SER A 40 -9.96 -0.73 1.47
N GLY A 41 -8.73 -0.30 1.22
CA GLY A 41 -7.72 0.07 2.22
C GLY A 41 -7.80 1.53 2.69
N MET A 42 -8.81 2.28 2.25
CA MET A 42 -8.92 3.72 2.52
C MET A 42 -8.85 4.05 4.01
N GLY A 43 -7.99 5.01 4.35
CA GLY A 43 -7.76 5.47 5.73
C GLY A 43 -6.62 4.74 6.45
N HIS A 44 -6.11 3.66 5.86
CA HIS A 44 -5.02 2.85 6.43
C HIS A 44 -3.70 3.00 5.65
N GLU A 45 -3.57 3.99 4.77
CA GLU A 45 -2.36 4.17 3.95
C GLU A 45 -1.11 4.41 4.79
N ALA A 46 -1.27 5.05 5.95
CA ALA A 46 -0.16 5.34 6.87
C ALA A 46 0.51 4.08 7.44
N LEU A 47 -0.08 2.89 7.27
CA LEU A 47 0.61 1.62 7.57
C LEU A 47 1.90 1.44 6.76
N ALA A 48 2.07 2.17 5.65
CA ALA A 48 3.36 2.29 4.96
C ALA A 48 4.51 2.74 5.89
N ALA A 49 4.23 3.48 6.98
CA ALA A 49 5.25 3.89 7.95
C ALA A 49 5.83 2.71 8.74
N VAL A 50 5.12 1.57 8.82
CA VAL A 50 5.68 0.36 9.41
C VAL A 50 6.77 -0.19 8.48
N SER A 51 6.52 -0.23 7.16
CA SER A 51 7.47 -0.81 6.18
C SER A 51 8.87 -0.18 6.21
N ILE A 52 8.98 1.11 6.52
CA ILE A 52 10.27 1.84 6.58
C ILE A 52 11.07 1.55 7.84
N GLN A 53 10.44 0.97 8.88
CA GLN A 53 11.08 0.61 10.15
C GLN A 53 11.52 -0.86 10.18
N MET A 54 11.13 -1.64 9.17
CA MET A 54 11.38 -3.08 9.12
C MET A 54 12.75 -3.40 8.53
N GLU A 55 13.38 -4.42 9.08
CA GLU A 55 14.58 -5.02 8.51
C GLU A 55 14.24 -5.92 7.31
N PRO A 56 15.21 -6.26 6.44
CA PRO A 56 14.96 -7.10 5.27
C PRO A 56 14.38 -8.49 5.60
N ASP A 57 14.76 -9.08 6.72
CA ASP A 57 14.38 -10.43 7.18
C ASP A 57 13.13 -10.47 8.07
N ASP A 58 12.56 -9.32 8.43
CA ASP A 58 11.32 -9.26 9.19
C ASP A 58 10.14 -9.83 8.38
N TYR A 59 9.40 -10.74 9.03
CA TYR A 59 8.19 -11.33 8.47
C TYR A 59 6.97 -10.43 8.64
N ILE A 60 6.10 -10.43 7.62
CA ILE A 60 4.80 -9.75 7.65
C ILE A 60 3.70 -10.79 7.51
N VAL A 61 2.77 -10.79 8.47
CA VAL A 61 1.49 -11.51 8.36
C VAL A 61 0.42 -10.48 8.07
N SER A 62 0.26 -10.12 6.80
CA SER A 62 -0.64 -9.05 6.36
C SER A 62 -2.10 -9.47 6.40
N TYR A 63 -2.99 -8.49 6.48
CA TYR A 63 -4.43 -8.65 6.31
C TYR A 63 -4.97 -7.78 5.17
N TYR A 64 -6.28 -7.90 4.88
CA TYR A 64 -6.91 -7.31 3.69
C TYR A 64 -6.75 -5.78 3.55
N ARG A 65 -6.36 -5.09 4.63
CA ARG A 65 -6.25 -3.62 4.69
C ARG A 65 -4.81 -3.09 4.69
N ASP A 66 -3.83 -3.98 4.58
CA ASP A 66 -2.41 -3.63 4.77
C ASP A 66 -1.70 -3.27 3.47
N ARG A 67 -2.44 -2.76 2.48
CA ARG A 67 -1.89 -2.38 1.16
C ARG A 67 -0.68 -1.45 1.28
N GLY A 68 -0.77 -0.39 2.09
CA GLY A 68 0.32 0.56 2.27
C GLY A 68 1.60 -0.10 2.82
N LEU A 69 1.46 -1.09 3.69
CA LEU A 69 2.57 -1.86 4.26
C LEU A 69 3.26 -2.71 3.20
N VAL A 70 2.50 -3.54 2.46
CA VAL A 70 3.07 -4.45 1.45
C VAL A 70 3.65 -3.69 0.25
N LEU A 71 3.05 -2.58 -0.16
CA LEU A 71 3.61 -1.69 -1.20
C LEU A 71 4.96 -1.11 -0.75
N GLY A 72 5.07 -0.68 0.50
CA GLY A 72 6.33 -0.18 1.08
C GLY A 72 7.44 -1.23 1.17
N ARG A 73 7.09 -2.52 1.07
CA ARG A 73 8.02 -3.66 1.02
C ARG A 73 8.31 -4.16 -0.40
N GLY A 74 7.89 -3.41 -1.41
CA GLY A 74 8.21 -3.68 -2.82
C GLY A 74 7.16 -4.50 -3.57
N MET A 75 5.99 -4.78 -2.97
CA MET A 75 4.86 -5.28 -3.75
C MET A 75 4.42 -4.20 -4.75
N THR A 76 4.15 -4.60 -5.98
CA THR A 76 3.63 -3.70 -7.00
C THR A 76 2.11 -3.67 -6.97
N THR A 77 1.51 -2.55 -7.37
CA THR A 77 0.05 -2.42 -7.52
C THR A 77 -0.59 -3.37 -8.52
N ARG A 78 0.21 -4.00 -9.40
CA ARG A 78 -0.26 -5.01 -10.36
C ARG A 78 -0.52 -6.37 -9.72
N GLN A 79 0.22 -6.74 -8.67
CA GLN A 79 0.10 -8.08 -8.06
C GLN A 79 -1.27 -8.30 -7.41
N PRO A 80 -1.82 -7.38 -6.59
CA PRO A 80 -3.16 -7.54 -6.04
C PRO A 80 -4.30 -7.51 -7.07
N GLY A 81 -4.06 -6.98 -8.27
CA GLY A 81 -5.09 -6.78 -9.30
C GLY A 81 -5.20 -7.91 -10.34
N LEU A 82 -4.41 -8.98 -10.21
CA LEU A 82 -4.37 -10.11 -11.15
C LEU A 82 -4.81 -11.46 -10.56
N GLU A 83 -5.28 -11.49 -9.32
CA GLU A 83 -6.02 -12.60 -8.73
C GLU A 83 -7.52 -12.28 -8.69
#